data_AF-A0A549YMX7-F1
#
_entry.id   AF-A0A549YMX7-F1
#
_cell.length_a   1.000
_cell.length_b   1.000
_cell.length_c   1.000
_cell.angle_alpha   90.00
_cell.angle_beta   90.00
_cell.angle_gamma   90.00
#
_symmetry.space_group_name_H-M   'P 1'
#
loop_
_entity.id
_entity.type
_entity.pdbx_description
1 polymer ?
#
loop_
_entity_poly.entity_id
_entity_poly.type
_entity_poly.pdbx_seq_one_letter_code
_entity_poly.pdbx_strand_id
1 'polypeptide(L)'
;MLVNTLDMDQYPLIRMVIENNITEQEYNELFALLEKLHQQYMSQKEEGLMDFTSLLIHFAGMLNEKLNPDETIIALKKEGYYPSLMEMFMQILNKYGRLC
;
A
#
# COMPACT_ATOMS: atom_id res chain seq x y z
N MET A 1 -0.31 23.29 -19.99
CA MET A 1 -1.69 23.33 -19.43
C MET A 1 -2.46 22.17 -20.01
N LEU A 2 -3.05 21.32 -19.16
CA LEU A 2 -4.23 20.47 -19.35
C LEU A 2 -4.20 19.36 -18.30
N VAL A 3 -4.51 19.70 -17.04
CA VAL A 3 -5.10 18.72 -16.11
C VAL A 3 -6.57 19.09 -16.07
N ASN A 4 -7.29 18.71 -17.12
CA ASN A 4 -8.74 18.70 -17.08
C ASN A 4 -9.11 17.66 -16.04
N THR A 5 -9.66 18.11 -14.91
CA THR A 5 -10.57 17.42 -13.97
C THR A 5 -10.87 15.94 -14.27
N LEU A 6 -9.82 15.12 -14.35
CA LEU A 6 -9.89 13.72 -14.02
C LEU A 6 -10.24 13.78 -12.54
N ASP A 7 -11.39 13.22 -12.23
CA ASP A 7 -11.93 13.12 -10.89
C ASP A 7 -10.85 12.44 -10.03
N MET A 8 -9.92 13.22 -9.44
CA MET A 8 -8.72 12.69 -8.79
C MET A 8 -9.09 11.90 -7.53
N ASP A 9 -10.33 12.01 -7.09
CA ASP A 9 -10.96 11.15 -6.09
C ASP A 9 -11.03 9.68 -6.53
N GLN A 10 -11.02 9.41 -7.85
CA GLN A 10 -10.94 8.06 -8.41
C GLN A 10 -9.52 7.48 -8.39
N TYR A 11 -8.49 8.34 -8.24
CA TYR A 11 -7.07 7.95 -8.25
C TYR A 11 -6.30 8.52 -7.03
N PRO A 12 -6.67 8.10 -5.81
CA PRO A 12 -6.05 8.60 -4.57
C PRO A 12 -4.53 8.35 -4.46
N LEU A 13 -3.99 7.26 -5.00
CA LEU A 13 -2.56 6.97 -5.03
C LEU A 13 -1.84 7.96 -5.96
N ILE A 14 -2.35 8.17 -7.17
CA ILE A 14 -1.74 9.11 -8.12
C ILE A 14 -1.78 10.53 -7.55
N ARG A 15 -2.88 10.92 -6.91
CA ARG A 15 -2.97 12.18 -6.17
C ARG A 15 -1.88 12.26 -5.10
N MET A 16 -1.73 11.21 -4.27
CA MET A 16 -0.74 11.16 -3.19
C MET A 16 0.71 11.24 -3.72
N VAL A 17 1.00 10.60 -4.85
CA VAL A 17 2.31 10.65 -5.52
C VAL A 17 2.66 12.07 -5.94
N ILE A 18 1.70 12.80 -6.52
CA ILE A 18 1.88 14.18 -6.96
C ILE A 18 2.01 15.11 -5.76
N GLU A 19 1.09 15.03 -4.79
CA GLU A 19 1.05 15.94 -3.63
C GLU A 19 2.29 15.82 -2.74
N ASN A 20 2.80 14.60 -2.56
CA ASN A 20 3.99 14.34 -1.75
C ASN A 20 5.30 14.42 -2.53
N ASN A 21 5.27 14.84 -3.81
CA ASN A 21 6.45 14.93 -4.69
C ASN A 21 7.27 13.63 -4.69
N ILE A 22 6.58 12.51 -4.85
CA ILE A 22 7.19 11.19 -5.00
C ILE A 22 7.86 11.15 -6.37
N THR A 23 9.16 10.87 -6.38
CA THR A 23 9.93 10.71 -7.60
C THR A 23 9.61 9.37 -8.28
N GLU A 24 9.94 9.25 -9.56
CA GLU A 24 9.80 7.99 -10.29
C GLU A 24 10.54 6.83 -9.61
N GLN A 25 11.73 7.10 -9.06
CA GLN A 25 12.49 6.11 -8.30
C GLN A 25 11.73 5.66 -7.05
N GLU A 26 11.25 6.58 -6.23
CA GLU A 26 10.49 6.26 -5.00
C GLU A 26 9.18 5.53 -5.31
N TYR A 27 8.52 5.89 -6.42
CA TYR A 27 7.34 5.19 -6.91
C TYR A 27 7.67 3.74 -7.28
N ASN A 28 8.76 3.52 -8.02
CA ASN A 28 9.21 2.17 -8.39
C ASN A 28 9.63 1.35 -7.15
N GLU A 29 10.27 1.99 -6.16
CA GLU A 29 10.62 1.36 -4.88
C GLU A 29 9.37 0.91 -4.09
N LEU A 30 8.30 1.72 -4.07
CA LEU A 30 7.02 1.34 -3.49
C LEU A 30 6.46 0.07 -4.15
N PHE A 31 6.41 0.02 -5.49
CA PHE A 31 5.88 -1.14 -6.19
C PHE A 31 6.79 -2.38 -6.06
N ALA A 32 8.11 -2.20 -6.01
CA ALA A 32 9.03 -3.29 -5.72
C ALA A 32 8.82 -3.87 -4.30
N LEU A 33 8.56 -3.00 -3.31
CA LEU A 33 8.19 -3.41 -1.95
C LEU A 33 6.88 -4.19 -1.93
N LEU A 34 5.84 -3.68 -2.61
CA LEU A 34 4.53 -4.33 -2.70
C LEU A 34 4.62 -5.71 -3.35
N GLU A 35 5.37 -5.84 -4.45
CA GLU A 35 5.59 -7.13 -5.12
C GLU A 35 6.26 -8.13 -4.18
N LYS A 36 7.35 -7.72 -3.51
CA LYS A 36 8.05 -8.57 -2.54
C LYS A 36 7.13 -9.04 -1.42
N LEU A 37 6.35 -8.15 -0.83
CA LEU A 37 5.41 -8.48 0.25
C LEU A 37 4.27 -9.37 -0.24
N HIS A 38 3.79 -9.17 -1.46
CA HIS A 38 2.75 -10.00 -2.05
C HIS A 38 3.24 -11.43 -2.27
N GLN A 39 4.44 -11.61 -2.81
CA GLN A 39 5.05 -12.93 -2.98
C GLN A 39 5.25 -13.63 -1.64
N GLN A 40 5.74 -12.91 -0.62
CA GLN A 40 5.86 -13.44 0.74
C GLN A 40 4.50 -13.84 1.33
N TYR A 41 3.47 -13.02 1.13
CA TYR A 41 2.12 -13.31 1.59
C TYR A 41 1.54 -14.58 0.95
N MET A 42 1.73 -14.76 -0.36
CA MET A 42 1.26 -15.97 -1.05
C MET A 42 1.99 -17.22 -0.58
N SER A 43 3.32 -17.16 -0.47
CA SER A 43 4.13 -18.27 0.07
C SER A 43 3.68 -18.65 1.48
N GLN A 44 3.53 -17.67 2.38
CA GLN A 44 3.11 -17.92 3.77
C GLN A 44 1.68 -18.49 3.83
N LYS A 45 0.78 -18.06 2.95
CA LYS A 45 -0.57 -18.64 2.84
C LYS A 45 -0.54 -20.10 2.41
N GLU A 46 0.28 -20.44 1.42
CA GLU A 46 0.46 -21.82 0.95
C GLU A 46 1.04 -22.71 2.05
N GLU A 47 1.91 -22.16 2.89
CA GLU A 47 2.47 -22.83 4.08
C GLU A 47 1.49 -22.94 5.26
N GLY A 48 0.28 -22.37 5.14
CA GLY A 48 -0.76 -22.44 6.17
C GLY A 48 -0.62 -21.44 7.32
N LEU A 49 0.21 -20.39 7.13
CA LEU A 49 0.32 -19.31 8.10
C LEU A 49 -1.00 -18.52 8.19
N MET A 50 -1.32 -18.03 9.39
CA MET A 50 -2.56 -17.29 9.67
C MET A 50 -2.32 -15.88 10.22
N ASP A 51 -1.11 -15.60 10.71
CA ASP A 51 -0.74 -14.28 11.21
C ASP A 51 0.26 -13.64 10.23
N PHE A 52 -0.16 -12.50 9.69
CA PHE A 52 0.59 -11.73 8.70
C PHE A 52 0.95 -10.32 9.22
N THR A 53 0.85 -10.09 10.54
CA THR A 53 1.14 -8.80 11.16
C THR A 53 2.57 -8.34 10.88
N SER A 54 3.51 -9.28 10.76
CA SER A 54 4.90 -8.99 10.39
C SER A 54 5.03 -8.35 9.00
N LEU A 55 4.17 -8.71 8.03
CA LEU A 55 4.18 -8.11 6.70
C LEU A 55 3.68 -6.66 6.73
N LEU A 56 2.68 -6.36 7.57
CA LEU A 56 2.20 -4.99 7.74
C LEU A 56 3.25 -4.10 8.43
N ILE A 57 3.92 -4.62 9.47
CA ILE A 57 5.03 -3.92 10.14
C ILE A 57 6.17 -3.68 9.15
N HIS A 58 6.51 -4.67 8.33
CA HIS A 58 7.54 -4.55 7.30
C HIS A 58 7.15 -3.52 6.23
N PHE A 59 5.89 -3.49 5.80
CA PHE A 59 5.37 -2.46 4.91
C PHE A 59 5.57 -1.06 5.52
N ALA A 60 5.08 -0.83 6.74
CA ALA A 60 5.17 0.46 7.40
C ALA A 60 6.61 0.92 7.66
N GLY A 61 7.50 -0.01 8.01
CA GLY A 61 8.91 0.30 8.29
C GLY A 61 9.76 0.56 7.05
N MET A 62 9.34 0.07 5.88
CA MET A 62 10.06 0.25 4.61
C MET A 62 9.41 1.27 3.68
N LEU A 63 8.20 1.71 4.01
CA LEU A 63 7.50 2.73 3.24
C LEU A 63 8.28 4.04 3.29
N ASN A 64 8.29 4.75 2.16
CA ASN A 64 8.89 6.08 2.09
C ASN A 64 8.24 7.01 3.12
N GLU A 65 9.05 7.77 3.87
CA GLU A 65 8.59 8.66 4.95
C GLU A 65 7.61 9.76 4.50
N LYS A 66 7.59 10.07 3.21
CA LYS A 66 6.63 11.02 2.60
C LYS A 66 5.21 10.44 2.49
N LEU A 67 5.05 9.13 2.70
CA LEU A 67 3.79 8.42 2.54
C LEU A 67 3.29 7.93 3.90
N ASN A 68 2.02 8.19 4.21
CA ASN A 68 1.37 7.62 5.37
C ASN A 68 0.99 6.15 5.08
N PRO A 69 1.35 5.17 5.92
CA PRO A 69 1.06 3.76 5.68
C PRO A 69 -0.43 3.46 5.51
N ASP A 70 -1.28 3.99 6.39
CA ASP A 70 -2.71 3.70 6.41
C ASP A 70 -3.41 4.32 5.20
N GLU A 71 -3.07 5.57 4.87
CA GLU A 71 -3.60 6.25 3.68
C GLU A 71 -3.14 5.55 2.40
N THR A 72 -1.89 5.09 2.34
CA THR A 72 -1.33 4.36 1.20
C THR A 72 -2.07 3.04 0.99
N ILE A 73 -2.31 2.27 2.06
CA ILE A 73 -3.08 1.02 2.00
C ILE A 73 -4.49 1.26 1.45
N ILE A 74 -5.16 2.31 1.95
CA ILE A 74 -6.51 2.68 1.49
C ILE A 74 -6.49 3.08 0.01
N ALA A 75 -5.52 3.88 -0.41
CA ALA A 75 -5.37 4.34 -1.79
C ALA A 75 -5.12 3.16 -2.74
N LEU A 76 -4.16 2.29 -2.42
CA LEU A 76 -3.85 1.08 -3.18
C LEU A 76 -5.06 0.16 -3.30
N LYS A 77 -5.79 -0.05 -2.20
CA LYS A 77 -7.01 -0.84 -2.20
C LYS A 77 -8.09 -0.25 -3.11
N LYS A 78 -8.33 1.06 -3.04
CA LYS A 78 -9.35 1.74 -3.87
C LYS A 78 -9.04 1.63 -5.35
N GLU A 79 -7.76 1.69 -5.73
CA GLU A 79 -7.32 1.58 -7.12
C GLU A 79 -7.13 0.12 -7.59
N GLY A 80 -7.32 -0.87 -6.71
CA GLY A 80 -7.28 -2.29 -7.05
C GLY A 80 -5.87 -2.89 -7.14
N TYR A 81 -4.86 -2.22 -6.59
CA TYR A 81 -3.50 -2.77 -6.52
C TYR A 81 -3.38 -3.82 -5.43
N TYR A 82 -2.79 -4.98 -5.77
CA TYR A 82 -2.54 -6.09 -4.85
C TYR A 82 -3.73 -6.40 -3.92
N PRO A 83 -4.94 -6.63 -4.46
CA PRO A 83 -6.19 -6.55 -3.71
C PRO A 83 -6.23 -7.50 -2.50
N SER A 84 -5.69 -8.71 -2.64
CA SER A 84 -5.63 -9.68 -1.55
C SER A 84 -4.68 -9.27 -0.42
N LEU A 85 -3.56 -8.62 -0.75
CA LEU A 85 -2.59 -8.12 0.22
C LEU A 85 -3.17 -6.92 0.97
N MET A 86 -3.78 -5.99 0.24
CA MET A 86 -4.42 -4.81 0.83
C MET A 86 -5.61 -5.17 1.71
N GLU A 87 -6.42 -6.15 1.31
CA GLU A 87 -7.51 -6.66 2.15
C GLU A 87 -6.99 -7.24 3.47
N MET A 88 -5.89 -8.00 3.40
CA MET A 88 -5.25 -8.55 4.59
C MET A 88 -4.69 -7.45 5.50
N PHE A 89 -4.01 -6.45 4.95
CA PHE A 89 -3.55 -5.31 5.75
C PHE A 89 -4.71 -4.56 6.42
N MET A 90 -5.81 -4.33 5.71
CA MET A 90 -7.01 -3.71 6.28
C MET A 90 -7.62 -4.55 7.42
N GLN A 91 -7.63 -5.88 7.30
CA GLN A 91 -8.11 -6.78 8.37
C GLN A 91 -7.26 -6.64 9.64
N ILE A 92 -5.93 -6.55 9.49
CA ILE A 92 -5.01 -6.38 10.62
C ILE A 92 -5.19 -5.00 11.26
N LEU A 93 -5.28 -3.94 10.47
CA LEU A 93 -5.54 -2.58 10.95
C LEU A 93 -6.87 -2.49 11.71
N ASN A 94 -7.92 -3.15 11.23
CA ASN A 94 -9.21 -3.20 11.92
C ASN A 94 -9.16 -3.99 13.23
N LYS A 95 -8.26 -4.98 13.35
CA LYS A 95 -8.12 -5.83 14.53
C LYS A 95 -7.28 -5.19 15.62
N TYR A 96 -6.20 -4.50 15.27
CA TYR A 96 -5.21 -3.98 16.23
C TYR A 96 -5.20 -2.45 16.34
N GLY A 97 -5.88 -1.74 15.44
CA GLY A 97 -5.86 -0.28 15.33
C GLY A 97 -4.99 0.20 14.16
N ARG A 98 -5.17 1.49 13.83
CA ARG A 98 -4.38 2.22 12.83
C ARG A 98 -2.92 2.32 13.25
N LEU A 99 -2.01 2.35 12.29
CA LEU A 99 -0.56 2.47 12.57
C LEU A 99 -0.17 3.90 12.95
N CYS A 100 -0.97 4.90 12.59
CA CYS A 100 -0.73 6.32 12.84
C CYS A 100 -2.03 7.06 13.20
#